data_AF-A0A317GGJ1-F1
#
_entry.id   AF-A0A317GGJ1-F1
#
_cell.length_a   1.000
_cell.length_b   1.000
_cell.length_c   1.000
_cell.angle_alpha   90.00
_cell.angle_beta   90.00
_cell.angle_gamma   90.00
#
_symmetry.space_group_name_H-M   'P 1'
#
loop_
_entity.id
_entity.type
_entity.pdbx_description
1 polymer ?
#
loop_
_entity_poly.entity_id
_entity_poly.type
_entity_poly.pdbx_seq_one_letter_code
_entity_poly.pdbx_strand_id
1 'polypeptide(L)'
;MNSQHQQLLGNLAQDYYLSKMAISDISKKYNLSRYLIMKYLDEAFSSGIVDISIHTDYDRNAQLERELSNSFDIKNVYVIKDPSNPLDRDKIIANFAANQIQSLIKEYKIIGLSWGETIYTILDHFSKHSSRNLVFTQFMGENMKYKSSAASMRMVQKAASKYDCPYYTIPGPLYILNDEARNDLYSEPAFTEAFKFANKMEMIVCGLGTLQSIDSIPAWHDYKKKLFKGVSLNQIAGMAFGRPYDINGNFLIHPNNDKTLSIPLNKILNVPIRFAIIQRKSKYQAALGALRGSLFTDIILTESIALRIIEEIS
;
A
#
# COMPACT_ATOMS: atom_id res chain seq x y z
N MET A 1 0.16 -42.66 1.05
CA MET A 1 0.02 -42.91 -0.41
C MET A 1 0.70 -44.22 -0.77
N ASN A 2 0.20 -44.94 -1.77
CA ASN A 2 0.91 -46.09 -2.34
C ASN A 2 2.23 -45.62 -2.99
N SER A 3 3.35 -46.33 -2.77
CA SER A 3 4.66 -46.04 -3.35
C SER A 3 4.62 -45.93 -4.89
N GLN A 4 3.84 -46.77 -5.57
CA GLN A 4 3.65 -46.69 -7.02
C GLN A 4 2.94 -45.41 -7.47
N HIS A 5 1.99 -44.91 -6.67
CA HIS A 5 1.27 -43.67 -6.97
C HIS A 5 2.19 -42.47 -6.80
N GLN A 6 2.96 -42.39 -5.70
CA GLN A 6 3.95 -41.32 -5.54
C GLN A 6 4.98 -41.29 -6.67
N GLN A 7 5.40 -42.47 -7.15
CA GLN A 7 6.33 -42.56 -8.26
C GLN A 7 5.70 -42.11 -9.59
N LEU A 8 4.43 -42.40 -9.83
CA LEU A 8 3.68 -41.87 -10.97
C LEU A 8 3.58 -40.33 -10.91
N LEU A 9 3.22 -39.77 -9.74
CA LEU A 9 3.15 -38.32 -9.53
C LEU A 9 4.50 -37.65 -9.81
N GLY A 10 5.60 -38.21 -9.29
CA GLY A 10 6.95 -37.71 -9.52
C GLY A 10 7.37 -37.76 -10.99
N ASN A 11 7.06 -38.86 -11.69
CA ASN A 11 7.38 -39.01 -13.11
C ASN A 11 6.60 -38.02 -14.00
N LEU A 12 5.29 -37.86 -13.75
CA LEU A 12 4.46 -36.88 -14.45
C LEU A 12 4.99 -35.45 -14.23
N ALA A 13 5.40 -35.14 -13.00
CA ALA A 13 5.98 -33.86 -12.66
C ALA A 13 7.34 -33.61 -13.35
N GLN A 14 8.23 -34.59 -13.40
CA GLN A 14 9.51 -34.45 -14.13
C GLN A 14 9.29 -34.20 -15.63
N ASP A 15 8.40 -34.95 -16.27
CA ASP A 15 8.11 -34.78 -17.70
C ASP A 15 7.54 -33.39 -18.01
N TYR A 16 6.63 -32.90 -17.16
CA TYR A 16 5.99 -31.61 -17.37
C TYR A 16 6.89 -30.42 -16.98
N TYR A 17 7.46 -30.42 -15.76
CA TYR A 17 8.19 -29.27 -15.23
C TYR A 17 9.63 -29.19 -15.70
N LEU A 18 10.34 -30.32 -15.76
CA LEU A 18 11.76 -30.38 -16.13
C LEU A 18 11.93 -30.59 -17.63
N SER A 19 11.24 -31.57 -18.20
CA SER A 19 11.39 -31.94 -19.62
C SER A 19 10.52 -31.09 -20.57
N LYS A 20 9.66 -30.20 -20.03
CA LYS A 20 8.76 -29.31 -20.78
C LYS A 20 7.90 -30.04 -21.83
N MET A 21 7.54 -31.28 -21.54
CA MET A 21 6.80 -32.13 -22.47
C MET A 21 5.35 -31.61 -22.59
N ALA A 22 4.82 -31.57 -23.82
CA ALA A 22 3.45 -31.14 -24.03
C ALA A 22 2.48 -32.13 -23.37
N ILE A 23 1.39 -31.63 -22.77
CA ILE A 23 0.41 -32.48 -22.06
C ILE A 23 -0.17 -33.56 -22.99
N SER A 24 -0.29 -33.29 -24.30
CA SER A 24 -0.70 -34.26 -25.31
C SER A 24 0.25 -35.46 -25.41
N ASP A 25 1.55 -35.24 -25.21
CA ASP A 25 2.56 -36.29 -25.32
C ASP A 25 2.68 -37.07 -24.01
N ILE A 26 2.54 -36.38 -22.86
CA ILE A 26 2.40 -37.02 -21.54
C ILE A 26 1.15 -37.92 -21.52
N SER A 27 0.04 -37.44 -22.08
CA SER A 27 -1.21 -38.21 -22.21
C SER A 27 -1.00 -39.52 -22.96
N LYS A 28 -0.28 -39.50 -24.09
CA LYS A 28 0.06 -40.72 -24.85
C LYS A 28 1.02 -41.62 -24.09
N LYS A 29 2.06 -41.05 -23.46
CA LYS A 29 3.11 -41.79 -22.74
C LYS A 29 2.56 -42.61 -21.56
N TYR A 30 1.64 -42.04 -20.80
CA TYR A 30 1.07 -42.69 -19.60
C TYR A 30 -0.33 -43.29 -19.82
N ASN A 31 -0.90 -43.14 -21.02
CA ASN A 31 -2.28 -43.51 -21.34
C ASN A 31 -3.30 -42.88 -20.36
N LEU A 32 -3.12 -41.60 -20.04
CA LEU A 32 -3.97 -40.84 -19.11
C LEU A 32 -4.66 -39.68 -19.83
N SER A 33 -5.86 -39.32 -19.36
CA SER A 33 -6.55 -38.13 -19.87
C SER A 33 -5.86 -36.85 -19.39
N ARG A 34 -6.01 -35.76 -20.17
CA ARG A 34 -5.53 -34.42 -19.79
C ARG A 34 -6.02 -33.99 -18.40
N TYR A 35 -7.29 -34.28 -18.09
CA TYR A 35 -7.88 -33.97 -16.80
C TYR A 35 -7.16 -34.71 -15.66
N LEU A 36 -6.89 -36.01 -15.82
CA LEU A 36 -6.20 -36.79 -14.80
C LEU A 36 -4.75 -36.31 -14.60
N ILE A 37 -4.06 -35.95 -15.68
CA ILE A 37 -2.70 -35.40 -15.62
C ILE A 37 -2.68 -34.10 -14.82
N MET A 38 -3.57 -33.15 -15.10
CA MET A 38 -3.64 -31.89 -14.34
C MET A 38 -3.93 -32.16 -12.86
N LYS A 39 -4.91 -33.03 -12.58
CA LYS A 39 -5.25 -33.42 -11.21
C LYS A 39 -4.05 -34.04 -10.47
N TYR A 40 -3.27 -34.89 -11.13
CA TYR A 40 -2.09 -35.51 -10.54
C TYR A 40 -0.92 -34.54 -10.37
N LEU A 41 -0.73 -33.58 -11.26
CA LEU A 41 0.25 -32.51 -11.03
C LEU A 41 -0.15 -31.66 -9.81
N ASP A 42 -1.43 -31.29 -9.68
CA ASP A 42 -1.96 -30.59 -8.50
C ASP A 42 -1.76 -31.41 -7.22
N GLU A 43 -2.04 -32.72 -7.30
CA GLU A 43 -1.81 -33.65 -6.19
C GLU A 43 -0.34 -33.69 -5.78
N ALA A 44 0.58 -33.76 -6.75
CA ALA A 44 2.02 -33.79 -6.51
C ALA A 44 2.54 -32.54 -5.78
N PHE A 45 1.98 -31.35 -6.04
CA PHE A 45 2.24 -30.16 -5.22
C PHE A 45 1.67 -30.30 -3.82
N SER A 46 0.37 -30.62 -3.72
CA SER A 46 -0.32 -30.67 -2.43
C SER A 46 0.27 -31.71 -1.47
N SER A 47 0.89 -32.78 -2.00
CA SER A 47 1.56 -33.82 -1.23
C SER A 47 3.05 -33.57 -0.99
N GLY A 48 3.60 -32.46 -1.46
CA GLY A 48 5.02 -32.10 -1.29
C GLY A 48 6.01 -32.95 -2.12
N ILE A 49 5.54 -33.67 -3.15
CA ILE A 49 6.42 -34.39 -4.09
C ILE A 49 7.11 -33.39 -5.03
N VAL A 50 6.41 -32.31 -5.34
CA VAL A 50 6.95 -31.18 -6.12
C VAL A 50 7.00 -29.96 -5.22
N ASP A 51 8.17 -29.35 -5.16
CA ASP A 51 8.38 -28.02 -4.62
C ASP A 51 8.96 -27.14 -5.74
N ILE A 52 8.38 -25.97 -5.97
CA ILE A 52 8.89 -25.00 -6.94
C ILE A 52 9.37 -23.77 -6.16
N SER A 53 10.68 -23.60 -6.15
CA SER A 53 11.32 -22.38 -5.68
C SER A 53 11.44 -21.38 -6.83
N ILE A 54 10.86 -20.18 -6.65
CA ILE A 54 11.02 -19.06 -7.59
C ILE A 54 11.93 -18.04 -6.92
N HIS A 55 13.18 -17.94 -7.41
CA HIS A 55 14.12 -16.93 -6.92
C HIS A 55 13.79 -15.57 -7.52
N THR A 56 13.34 -14.65 -6.68
CA THR A 56 13.18 -13.23 -7.03
C THR A 56 13.90 -12.37 -5.98
N ASP A 57 14.05 -11.07 -6.23
CA ASP A 57 14.72 -10.15 -5.28
C ASP A 57 13.96 -9.97 -3.95
N TYR A 58 12.78 -10.58 -3.80
CA TYR A 58 11.92 -10.49 -2.63
C TYR A 58 11.03 -11.73 -2.51
N ASP A 59 10.88 -12.31 -1.33
CA ASP A 59 9.91 -13.37 -1.12
C ASP A 59 8.56 -12.82 -0.64
N ARG A 60 7.47 -13.33 -1.21
CA ARG A 60 6.10 -13.00 -0.79
C ARG A 60 5.46 -14.17 -0.06
N ASN A 61 4.60 -13.87 0.92
CA ASN A 61 3.82 -14.87 1.62
C ASN A 61 2.40 -14.97 1.01
N ALA A 62 2.27 -15.77 -0.05
CA ALA A 62 1.01 -15.95 -0.77
C ALA A 62 -0.12 -16.57 0.09
N GLN A 63 0.22 -17.32 1.14
CA GLN A 63 -0.77 -17.86 2.07
C GLN A 63 -1.39 -16.73 2.90
N LEU A 64 -0.57 -15.88 3.54
CA LEU A 64 -1.06 -14.73 4.31
C LEU A 64 -1.78 -13.71 3.43
N GLU A 65 -1.32 -13.49 2.18
CA GLU A 65 -2.05 -12.68 1.21
C GLU A 65 -3.47 -13.20 1.00
N ARG A 66 -3.63 -14.52 0.80
CA ARG A 66 -4.94 -15.15 0.60
C ARG A 66 -5.82 -15.08 1.85
N GLU A 67 -5.27 -15.35 3.02
CA GLU A 67 -6.01 -15.28 4.29
C GLU A 67 -6.52 -13.86 4.56
N LEU A 68 -5.69 -12.84 4.34
CA LEU A 68 -6.09 -11.44 4.46
C LEU A 68 -7.14 -11.03 3.43
N SER A 69 -6.95 -11.41 2.15
CA SER A 69 -7.95 -11.14 1.10
C SER A 69 -9.30 -11.78 1.38
N ASN A 70 -9.33 -12.96 2.01
CA ASN A 70 -10.58 -13.63 2.38
C ASN A 70 -11.24 -13.01 3.60
N SER A 71 -10.47 -12.35 4.47
CA SER A 71 -10.95 -11.80 5.74
C SER A 71 -11.40 -10.34 5.65
N PHE A 72 -10.95 -9.60 4.63
CA PHE A 72 -11.20 -8.18 4.47
C PHE A 72 -11.60 -7.82 3.04
N ASP A 73 -12.42 -6.77 2.89
CA ASP A 73 -12.75 -6.20 1.58
C ASP A 73 -11.59 -5.32 1.07
N ILE A 74 -10.55 -5.99 0.57
CA ILE A 74 -9.33 -5.39 0.02
C ILE A 74 -9.08 -5.96 -1.39
N LYS A 75 -8.80 -5.08 -2.37
CA LYS A 75 -8.61 -5.51 -3.76
C LYS A 75 -7.30 -6.26 -3.95
N ASN A 76 -6.20 -5.70 -3.43
CA ASN A 76 -4.88 -6.30 -3.50
C ASN A 76 -4.17 -6.19 -2.15
N VAL A 77 -3.64 -7.30 -1.66
CA VAL A 77 -2.74 -7.34 -0.50
C VAL A 77 -1.46 -8.06 -0.90
N TYR A 78 -0.34 -7.44 -0.54
CA TYR A 78 0.98 -7.98 -0.76
C TYR A 78 1.68 -8.13 0.57
N VAL A 79 2.13 -9.34 0.89
CA VAL A 79 2.82 -9.64 2.14
C VAL A 79 4.27 -9.98 1.83
N ILE A 80 5.17 -9.05 2.15
CA ILE A 80 6.61 -9.25 1.96
C ILE A 80 7.16 -10.01 3.15
N LYS A 81 7.80 -11.17 2.89
CA LYS A 81 8.48 -11.95 3.92
C LYS A 81 9.61 -11.15 4.53
N ASP A 82 9.88 -11.44 5.80
CA ASP A 82 11.04 -10.85 6.44
C ASP A 82 12.32 -11.40 5.79
N PRO A 83 13.24 -10.54 5.30
CA PRO A 83 14.47 -11.00 4.68
C PRO A 83 15.40 -11.65 5.70
N SER A 84 16.29 -12.52 5.22
CA SER A 84 17.32 -13.15 6.07
C SER A 84 18.19 -12.10 6.80
N ASN A 85 18.45 -10.96 6.15
CA ASN A 85 19.09 -9.81 6.78
C ASN A 85 18.06 -8.69 6.99
N PRO A 86 17.69 -8.36 8.25
CA PRO A 86 16.71 -7.32 8.55
C PRO A 86 17.05 -5.93 8.00
N LEU A 87 18.32 -5.63 7.75
CA LEU A 87 18.76 -4.34 7.19
C LEU A 87 18.29 -4.15 5.74
N ASP A 88 18.03 -5.23 5.01
CA ASP A 88 17.60 -5.17 3.61
C ASP A 88 16.09 -4.94 3.46
N ARG A 89 15.31 -5.09 4.55
CA ARG A 89 13.84 -5.03 4.53
C ARG A 89 13.32 -3.77 3.84
N ASP A 90 13.82 -2.60 4.23
CA ASP A 90 13.32 -1.34 3.71
C ASP A 90 13.62 -1.18 2.20
N LYS A 91 14.79 -1.65 1.76
CA LYS A 91 15.18 -1.63 0.34
C LYS A 91 14.32 -2.58 -0.49
N ILE A 92 14.10 -3.79 0.01
CA ILE A 92 13.27 -4.83 -0.62
C ILE A 92 11.83 -4.33 -0.79
N ILE A 93 11.22 -3.81 0.28
CA ILE A 93 9.87 -3.24 0.25
C ILE A 93 9.82 -2.04 -0.69
N ALA A 94 10.81 -1.16 -0.64
CA ALA A 94 10.85 0.02 -1.50
C ALA A 94 10.94 -0.34 -2.99
N ASN A 95 11.78 -1.31 -3.35
CA ASN A 95 11.91 -1.82 -4.71
C ASN A 95 10.61 -2.48 -5.19
N PHE A 96 10.02 -3.37 -4.37
CA PHE A 96 8.74 -4.01 -4.69
C PHE A 96 7.63 -2.99 -4.89
N ALA A 97 7.45 -2.07 -3.94
CA ALA A 97 6.45 -1.02 -4.00
C ALA A 97 6.65 -0.12 -5.22
N ALA A 98 7.89 0.27 -5.53
CA ALA A 98 8.20 1.04 -6.73
C ALA A 98 7.76 0.33 -8.01
N ASN A 99 8.01 -0.96 -8.13
CA ASN A 99 7.59 -1.73 -9.30
C ASN A 99 6.05 -1.82 -9.41
N GLN A 100 5.35 -2.10 -8.30
CA GLN A 100 3.89 -2.15 -8.29
C GLN A 100 3.26 -0.80 -8.64
N ILE A 101 3.73 0.28 -8.00
CA ILE A 101 3.21 1.64 -8.21
C ILE A 101 3.46 2.08 -9.66
N GLN A 102 4.67 1.89 -10.20
CA GLN A 102 4.97 2.28 -11.58
C GLN A 102 4.20 1.46 -12.61
N SER A 103 3.86 0.19 -12.30
CA SER A 103 2.97 -0.60 -13.15
C SER A 103 1.57 -0.01 -13.19
N LEU A 104 1.02 0.38 -12.04
CA LEU A 104 -0.30 1.01 -11.94
C LEU A 104 -0.34 2.38 -12.63
N ILE A 105 0.71 3.20 -12.48
CA ILE A 105 0.82 4.52 -13.12
C ILE A 105 0.65 4.47 -14.65
N LYS A 106 0.85 3.32 -15.31
CA LYS A 106 0.59 3.18 -16.76
C LYS A 106 -0.88 3.38 -17.14
N GLU A 107 -1.79 3.13 -16.20
CA GLU A 107 -3.24 3.21 -16.42
C GLU A 107 -3.86 4.50 -15.86
N TYR A 108 -3.11 5.26 -15.05
CA TYR A 108 -3.60 6.45 -14.34
C TYR A 108 -2.74 7.68 -14.62
N LYS A 109 -3.38 8.85 -14.67
CA LYS A 109 -2.75 10.11 -15.08
C LYS A 109 -2.58 11.10 -13.93
N ILE A 110 -3.39 11.03 -12.88
CA ILE A 110 -3.30 11.98 -11.76
C ILE A 110 -3.05 11.21 -10.46
N ILE A 111 -1.82 11.34 -9.95
CA ILE A 111 -1.32 10.56 -8.82
C ILE A 111 -1.12 11.46 -7.60
N GLY A 112 -1.88 11.18 -6.55
CA GLY A 112 -1.73 11.78 -5.23
C GLY A 112 -0.61 11.16 -4.44
N LEU A 113 0.29 11.95 -3.88
CA LEU A 113 1.33 11.45 -2.95
C LEU A 113 1.19 12.09 -1.58
N SER A 114 1.28 11.27 -0.53
CA SER A 114 1.52 11.76 0.82
C SER A 114 3.01 11.99 1.08
N TRP A 115 3.35 12.53 2.24
CA TRP A 115 4.72 12.52 2.77
C TRP A 115 5.08 11.20 3.46
N GLY A 116 6.33 11.09 3.89
CA GLY A 116 6.83 10.02 4.75
C GLY A 116 8.11 9.37 4.23
N GLU A 117 8.96 8.91 5.14
CA GLU A 117 10.25 8.30 4.79
C GLU A 117 10.08 7.08 3.88
N THR A 118 9.07 6.25 4.14
CA THR A 118 8.73 5.11 3.26
C THR A 118 8.45 5.55 1.82
N ILE A 119 7.65 6.60 1.62
CA ILE A 119 7.36 7.13 0.28
C ILE A 119 8.63 7.71 -0.35
N TYR A 120 9.43 8.46 0.41
CA TYR A 120 10.70 8.99 -0.07
C TYR A 120 11.62 7.87 -0.60
N THR A 121 11.82 6.81 0.17
CA THR A 121 12.68 5.67 -0.20
C THR A 121 12.12 4.90 -1.40
N ILE A 122 10.81 4.76 -1.51
CA ILE A 122 10.17 4.16 -2.70
C ILE A 122 10.50 4.97 -3.95
N LEU A 123 10.39 6.30 -3.87
CA LEU A 123 10.69 7.18 -5.01
C LEU A 123 12.17 7.13 -5.45
N ASP A 124 13.10 6.75 -4.56
CA ASP A 124 14.50 6.52 -4.97
C ASP A 124 14.61 5.35 -5.95
N HIS A 125 13.76 4.33 -5.81
CA HIS A 125 13.71 3.12 -6.63
C HIS A 125 12.86 3.28 -7.91
N PHE A 126 12.23 4.44 -8.11
CA PHE A 126 11.55 4.71 -9.37
C PHE A 126 12.56 4.73 -10.52
N SER A 127 12.21 4.04 -11.60
CA SER A 127 12.91 4.12 -12.87
C SER A 127 12.57 5.45 -13.55
N LYS A 128 13.46 5.91 -14.42
CA LYS A 128 13.20 7.11 -15.21
C LYS A 128 12.30 6.76 -16.40
N HIS A 129 11.25 7.54 -16.57
CA HIS A 129 10.32 7.50 -17.69
C HIS A 129 10.07 8.94 -18.18
N SER A 130 9.42 9.09 -19.33
CA SER A 130 8.89 10.38 -19.77
C SER A 130 7.40 10.22 -20.07
N SER A 131 6.56 11.00 -19.41
CA SER A 131 5.12 11.00 -19.63
C SER A 131 4.52 12.38 -19.38
N ARG A 132 4.27 13.13 -20.46
CA ARG A 132 3.68 14.48 -20.36
C ARG A 132 2.21 14.48 -19.90
N ASN A 133 1.54 13.34 -19.98
CA ASN A 133 0.13 13.19 -19.59
C ASN A 133 -0.03 12.82 -18.11
N LEU A 134 1.07 12.54 -17.41
CA LEU A 134 1.09 12.22 -15.98
C LEU A 134 1.22 13.49 -15.17
N VAL A 135 0.54 13.56 -14.02
CA VAL A 135 0.66 14.63 -13.05
C VAL A 135 0.77 14.03 -11.66
N PHE A 136 1.79 14.46 -10.91
CA PHE A 136 1.85 14.19 -9.47
C PHE A 136 1.28 15.38 -8.70
N THR A 137 0.38 15.14 -7.75
CA THR A 137 -0.26 16.22 -7.00
C THR A 137 -0.25 15.95 -5.51
N GLN A 138 -0.13 17.02 -4.74
CA GLN A 138 -0.53 17.00 -3.34
C GLN A 138 -2.05 17.03 -3.25
N PHE A 139 -2.57 16.46 -2.18
CA PHE A 139 -4.00 16.49 -1.88
C PHE A 139 -4.31 16.94 -0.45
N MET A 140 -3.25 17.21 0.32
CA MET A 140 -3.28 17.72 1.67
C MET A 140 -2.02 18.55 1.94
N GLY A 141 -2.11 19.45 2.91
CA GLY A 141 -1.01 20.34 3.31
C GLY A 141 0.17 19.60 3.95
N GLU A 142 1.23 20.35 4.23
CA GLU A 142 2.53 19.84 4.66
C GLU A 142 2.61 19.45 6.13
N ASN A 143 3.46 18.46 6.42
CA ASN A 143 3.74 18.09 7.80
C ASN A 143 4.61 19.11 8.58
N MET A 144 5.21 20.09 7.88
CA MET A 144 6.11 21.10 8.45
C MET A 144 7.25 20.52 9.31
N LYS A 145 7.72 19.32 8.99
CA LYS A 145 8.87 18.69 9.68
C LYS A 145 10.18 19.28 9.15
N TYR A 146 10.57 20.44 9.68
CA TYR A 146 11.84 21.09 9.37
C TYR A 146 13.00 20.16 9.78
N LYS A 147 13.92 19.87 8.84
CA LYS A 147 15.03 18.86 8.90
C LYS A 147 14.73 17.44 8.39
N SER A 148 13.56 17.18 7.80
CA SER A 148 13.31 15.89 7.12
C SER A 148 13.42 16.02 5.60
N SER A 149 14.12 15.08 4.95
CA SER A 149 14.07 14.93 3.49
C SER A 149 12.70 14.48 2.99
N ALA A 150 11.87 13.91 3.87
CA ALA A 150 10.62 13.24 3.55
C ALA A 150 9.35 14.13 3.62
N ALA A 151 9.48 15.47 3.58
CA ALA A 151 8.34 16.40 3.51
C ALA A 151 7.62 16.30 2.13
N SER A 152 6.33 16.62 2.06
CA SER A 152 5.46 16.26 0.93
C SER A 152 5.81 16.97 -0.37
N MET A 153 6.20 18.25 -0.31
CA MET A 153 6.56 19.05 -1.50
C MET A 153 7.70 18.38 -2.26
N ARG A 154 8.63 17.77 -1.51
CA ARG A 154 9.73 17.02 -2.09
C ARG A 154 9.26 15.71 -2.73
N MET A 155 8.12 15.13 -2.34
CA MET A 155 7.66 13.84 -2.86
C MET A 155 7.10 13.99 -4.26
N VAL A 156 6.17 14.93 -4.45
CA VAL A 156 5.56 15.17 -5.76
C VAL A 156 6.58 15.67 -6.77
N GLN A 157 7.48 16.56 -6.36
CA GLN A 157 8.59 17.02 -7.21
C GLN A 157 9.57 15.88 -7.54
N LYS A 158 9.94 15.05 -6.56
CA LYS A 158 10.85 13.93 -6.77
C LYS A 158 10.24 12.90 -7.72
N ALA A 159 8.97 12.54 -7.54
CA ALA A 159 8.25 11.63 -8.43
C ALA A 159 8.14 12.21 -9.84
N ALA A 160 7.77 13.49 -9.97
CA ALA A 160 7.67 14.17 -11.25
C ALA A 160 9.01 14.21 -12.00
N SER A 161 10.14 14.42 -11.31
CA SER A 161 11.46 14.38 -11.95
C SER A 161 11.86 12.98 -12.46
N LYS A 162 11.26 11.90 -11.94
CA LYS A 162 11.44 10.54 -12.48
C LYS A 162 10.64 10.32 -13.76
N TYR A 163 9.59 11.09 -13.98
CA TYR A 163 8.67 10.96 -15.13
C TYR A 163 8.75 12.11 -16.14
N ASP A 164 9.58 13.12 -15.89
CA ASP A 164 9.66 14.35 -16.67
C ASP A 164 8.26 14.96 -16.93
N CYS A 165 7.49 15.11 -15.84
CA CYS A 165 6.09 15.50 -15.90
C CYS A 165 5.73 16.65 -14.94
N PRO A 166 4.57 17.32 -15.12
CA PRO A 166 4.14 18.37 -14.20
C PRO A 166 3.80 17.86 -12.80
N TYR A 167 3.87 18.76 -11.82
CA TYR A 167 3.37 18.52 -10.48
C TYR A 167 2.68 19.74 -9.88
N TYR A 168 1.76 19.50 -8.94
CA TYR A 168 1.05 20.55 -8.20
C TYR A 168 1.18 20.35 -6.69
N THR A 169 1.32 21.47 -5.98
CA THR A 169 1.50 21.51 -4.53
C THR A 169 0.42 22.35 -3.88
N ILE A 170 0.10 22.02 -2.63
CA ILE A 170 -0.74 22.80 -1.73
C ILE A 170 0.19 23.36 -0.64
N PRO A 171 0.89 24.48 -0.91
CA PRO A 171 1.77 25.09 0.07
C PRO A 171 0.98 25.60 1.29
N GLY A 172 1.18 24.97 2.44
CA GLY A 172 0.52 25.32 3.69
C GLY A 172 0.65 24.19 4.71
N PRO A 173 0.43 24.42 6.00
CA PRO A 173 0.49 23.36 7.00
C PRO A 173 -0.70 22.41 6.83
N LEU A 174 -0.50 21.14 7.17
CA LEU A 174 -1.55 20.13 7.15
C LEU A 174 -2.74 20.50 8.01
N TYR A 175 -2.49 21.08 9.19
CA TYR A 175 -3.54 21.50 10.10
C TYR A 175 -3.55 23.01 10.29
N ILE A 176 -4.75 23.59 10.19
CA ILE A 176 -4.99 25.01 10.45
C ILE A 176 -6.13 25.10 11.47
N LEU A 177 -5.83 25.62 12.67
CA LEU A 177 -6.80 25.70 13.75
C LEU A 177 -7.91 26.73 13.50
N ASN A 178 -7.56 27.85 12.86
CA ASN A 178 -8.50 28.90 12.48
C ASN A 178 -9.24 28.48 11.20
N ASP A 179 -10.54 28.23 11.31
CA ASP A 179 -11.37 27.78 10.19
C ASP A 179 -11.50 28.84 9.10
N GLU A 180 -11.59 30.13 9.46
CA GLU A 180 -11.67 31.24 8.52
C GLU A 180 -10.41 31.29 7.66
N ALA A 181 -9.22 31.31 8.29
CA ALA A 181 -7.95 31.29 7.58
C ALA A 181 -7.79 30.08 6.66
N ARG A 182 -8.31 28.91 7.05
CA ARG A 182 -8.32 27.72 6.19
C ARG A 182 -9.27 27.87 5.00
N ASN A 183 -10.46 28.41 5.23
CA ASN A 183 -11.46 28.62 4.18
C ASN A 183 -11.01 29.68 3.15
N ASP A 184 -10.29 30.69 3.61
CA ASP A 184 -9.67 31.68 2.73
C ASP A 184 -8.64 31.04 1.80
N LEU A 185 -7.83 30.09 2.29
CA LEU A 185 -6.88 29.35 1.43
C LEU A 185 -7.57 28.49 0.36
N TYR A 186 -8.76 27.94 0.63
CA TYR A 186 -9.53 27.24 -0.39
C TYR A 186 -10.08 28.18 -1.47
N SER A 187 -10.28 29.46 -1.13
CA SER A 187 -10.85 30.48 -2.02
C SER A 187 -9.78 31.27 -2.76
N GLU A 188 -8.53 31.20 -2.30
CA GLU A 188 -7.39 31.91 -2.88
C GLU A 188 -7.08 31.38 -4.30
N PRO A 189 -7.16 32.24 -5.33
CA PRO A 189 -6.97 31.85 -6.73
C PRO A 189 -5.69 31.06 -7.01
N ALA A 190 -4.59 31.35 -6.28
CA ALA A 190 -3.32 30.66 -6.43
C ALA A 190 -3.39 29.13 -6.20
N PHE A 191 -4.36 28.64 -5.41
CA PHE A 191 -4.53 27.20 -5.14
C PHE A 191 -5.49 26.48 -6.09
N THR A 192 -6.17 27.21 -6.99
CA THR A 192 -7.25 26.67 -7.84
C THR A 192 -6.79 25.44 -8.63
N GLU A 193 -5.64 25.51 -9.31
CA GLU A 193 -5.16 24.39 -10.12
C GLU A 193 -4.71 23.21 -9.23
N ALA A 194 -4.08 23.47 -8.09
CA ALA A 194 -3.66 22.40 -7.17
C ALA A 194 -4.86 21.61 -6.65
N PHE A 195 -5.92 22.29 -6.19
CA PHE A 195 -7.12 21.61 -5.74
C PHE A 195 -7.90 20.95 -6.89
N LYS A 196 -7.87 21.51 -8.11
CA LYS A 196 -8.47 20.90 -9.30
C LYS A 196 -7.83 19.56 -9.64
N PHE A 197 -6.50 19.45 -9.64
CA PHE A 197 -5.81 18.17 -9.85
C PHE A 197 -6.00 17.22 -8.68
N ALA A 198 -5.90 17.71 -7.44
CA ALA A 198 -6.16 16.89 -6.26
C ALA A 198 -7.58 16.27 -6.27
N ASN A 199 -8.61 17.01 -6.67
CA ASN A 199 -9.99 16.49 -6.76
C ASN A 199 -10.21 15.47 -7.89
N LYS A 200 -9.26 15.35 -8.83
CA LYS A 200 -9.32 14.43 -9.98
C LYS A 200 -8.31 13.29 -9.86
N MET A 201 -7.71 13.08 -8.69
CA MET A 201 -6.81 11.96 -8.47
C MET A 201 -7.48 10.63 -8.81
N GLU A 202 -6.72 9.79 -9.50
CA GLU A 202 -7.14 8.45 -9.89
C GLU A 202 -6.41 7.40 -9.04
N MET A 203 -5.25 7.77 -8.50
CA MET A 203 -4.45 6.95 -7.61
C MET A 203 -3.88 7.79 -6.47
N ILE A 204 -3.83 7.24 -5.26
CA ILE A 204 -3.10 7.77 -4.11
C ILE A 204 -2.04 6.76 -3.70
N VAL A 205 -0.83 7.24 -3.40
CA VAL A 205 0.21 6.47 -2.71
C VAL A 205 0.51 7.13 -1.38
N CYS A 206 0.34 6.38 -0.29
CA CYS A 206 0.60 6.90 1.05
C CYS A 206 1.05 5.83 2.04
N GLY A 207 1.56 6.30 3.18
CA GLY A 207 1.72 5.46 4.36
C GLY A 207 0.59 5.66 5.37
N LEU A 208 0.62 4.87 6.44
CA LEU A 208 -0.20 5.10 7.63
C LEU A 208 0.59 5.77 8.75
N GLY A 209 -0.07 6.67 9.47
CA GLY A 209 0.43 7.25 10.71
C GLY A 209 -0.19 6.58 11.94
N THR A 210 0.34 6.97 13.10
CA THR A 210 -0.19 6.63 14.42
C THR A 210 -0.14 7.88 15.30
N LEU A 211 -0.64 7.81 16.54
CA LEU A 211 -0.44 8.90 17.50
C LEU A 211 1.04 9.25 17.72
N GLN A 212 1.93 8.26 17.66
CA GLN A 212 3.38 8.51 17.70
C GLN A 212 3.85 9.42 16.54
N SER A 213 3.20 9.34 15.38
CA SER A 213 3.50 10.23 14.24
C SER A 213 3.07 11.66 14.53
N ILE A 214 1.93 11.85 15.21
CA ILE A 214 1.46 13.16 15.69
C ILE A 214 2.43 13.72 16.74
N ASP A 215 2.82 12.91 17.71
CA ASP A 215 3.72 13.31 18.78
C ASP A 215 5.15 13.62 18.27
N SER A 216 5.53 13.12 17.09
CA SER A 216 6.85 13.40 16.49
C SER A 216 7.01 14.82 15.91
N ILE A 217 5.92 15.59 15.81
CA ILE A 217 5.93 16.96 15.30
C ILE A 217 5.46 17.88 16.44
N PRO A 218 6.33 18.76 16.99
CA PRO A 218 6.02 19.54 18.20
C PRO A 218 4.71 20.33 18.11
N ALA A 219 4.49 21.05 17.00
CA ALA A 219 3.26 21.82 16.80
C ALA A 219 1.99 20.94 16.79
N TRP A 220 2.09 19.67 16.39
CA TRP A 220 0.96 18.76 16.44
C TRP A 220 0.79 18.16 17.82
N HIS A 221 1.89 17.77 18.47
CA HIS A 221 1.90 17.27 19.84
C HIS A 221 1.25 18.26 20.81
N ASP A 222 1.72 19.51 20.80
CA ASP A 222 1.31 20.56 21.73
C ASP A 222 -0.16 20.93 21.57
N TYR A 223 -0.70 20.81 20.34
CA TYR A 223 -2.05 21.23 20.00
C TYR A 223 -3.01 20.06 19.69
N LYS A 224 -2.63 18.80 19.89
CA LYS A 224 -3.43 17.62 19.48
C LYS A 224 -4.86 17.61 20.00
N LYS A 225 -5.10 18.09 21.22
CA LYS A 225 -6.46 18.21 21.79
C LYS A 225 -7.34 19.21 21.02
N LYS A 226 -6.75 20.28 20.48
CA LYS A 226 -7.45 21.26 19.64
C LYS A 226 -7.59 20.76 18.20
N LEU A 227 -6.57 20.07 17.67
CA LEU A 227 -6.57 19.48 16.34
C LEU A 227 -7.63 18.39 16.19
N PHE A 228 -7.79 17.55 17.22
CA PHE A 228 -8.74 16.44 17.23
C PHE A 228 -9.85 16.69 18.27
N LYS A 229 -10.44 17.89 18.25
CA LYS A 229 -11.51 18.27 19.17
C LYS A 229 -12.67 17.27 19.10
N GLY A 230 -13.04 16.71 20.25
CA GLY A 230 -14.11 15.71 20.35
C GLY A 230 -13.67 14.26 20.11
N VAL A 231 -12.39 14.01 19.84
CA VAL A 231 -11.83 12.66 19.67
C VAL A 231 -11.19 12.19 20.97
N SER A 232 -11.56 11.00 21.44
CA SER A 232 -10.80 10.33 22.50
C SER A 232 -9.52 9.77 21.92
N LEU A 233 -8.37 10.27 22.36
CA LEU A 233 -7.07 9.84 21.84
C LEU A 233 -6.83 8.32 22.04
N ASN A 234 -7.41 7.73 23.09
CA ASN A 234 -7.30 6.30 23.38
C ASN A 234 -8.06 5.42 22.39
N GLN A 235 -9.00 5.98 21.61
CA GLN A 235 -9.73 5.25 20.57
C GLN A 235 -8.97 5.22 19.23
N ILE A 236 -7.89 6.01 19.09
CA ILE A 236 -7.17 6.15 17.82
C ILE A 236 -6.32 4.88 17.60
N ALA A 237 -6.72 4.06 16.63
CA ALA A 237 -5.91 2.95 16.16
C ALA A 237 -4.86 3.41 15.15
N GLY A 238 -5.18 4.41 14.33
CA GLY A 238 -4.26 4.94 13.33
C GLY A 238 -4.65 6.31 12.78
N MET A 239 -3.78 6.83 11.92
CA MET A 239 -3.98 8.08 11.19
C MET A 239 -3.89 7.82 9.69
N ALA A 240 -4.92 8.19 8.93
CA ALA A 240 -4.96 8.11 7.48
C ALA A 240 -5.39 9.45 6.91
N PHE A 241 -4.72 9.91 5.85
CA PHE A 241 -5.06 11.18 5.17
C PHE A 241 -5.15 12.39 6.12
N GLY A 242 -4.29 12.42 7.15
CA GLY A 242 -4.27 13.46 8.18
C GLY A 242 -5.39 13.36 9.23
N ARG A 243 -6.14 12.26 9.31
CA ARG A 243 -7.31 12.13 10.18
C ARG A 243 -7.23 10.86 11.04
N PRO A 244 -7.70 10.91 12.31
CA PRO A 244 -7.72 9.76 13.20
C PRO A 244 -8.87 8.81 12.85
N TYR A 245 -8.62 7.50 12.96
CA TYR A 245 -9.64 6.47 12.86
C TYR A 245 -9.48 5.40 13.96
N ASP A 246 -10.57 4.71 14.26
CA ASP A 246 -10.64 3.67 15.29
C ASP A 246 -10.21 2.28 14.77
N ILE A 247 -10.22 1.27 15.65
CA ILE A 247 -9.83 -0.10 15.29
C ILE A 247 -10.80 -0.79 14.32
N ASN A 248 -11.96 -0.19 14.06
CA ASN A 248 -12.94 -0.65 13.08
C ASN A 248 -12.84 0.16 11.76
N GLY A 249 -11.92 1.11 11.68
CA GLY A 249 -11.70 1.93 10.49
C GLY A 249 -12.63 3.14 10.37
N ASN A 250 -13.43 3.44 11.41
CA ASN A 250 -14.28 4.63 11.40
C ASN A 250 -13.45 5.87 11.70
N PHE A 251 -13.54 6.89 10.85
CA PHE A 251 -12.94 8.19 11.14
C PHE A 251 -13.61 8.83 12.36
N LEU A 252 -12.79 9.22 13.32
CA LEU A 252 -13.26 9.71 14.63
C LEU A 252 -13.58 11.21 14.63
N ILE A 253 -13.06 11.95 13.64
CA ILE A 253 -13.24 13.40 13.56
C ILE A 253 -14.54 13.76 12.85
N HIS A 254 -15.36 14.59 13.50
CA HIS A 254 -16.56 15.15 12.87
C HIS A 254 -16.16 16.16 11.78
N PRO A 255 -16.83 16.21 10.60
CA PRO A 255 -16.49 17.12 9.52
C PRO A 255 -16.35 18.61 9.94
N ASN A 256 -17.26 19.11 10.78
CA ASN A 256 -17.21 20.49 11.28
C ASN A 256 -16.01 20.80 12.21
N ASN A 257 -15.37 19.77 12.77
CA ASN A 257 -14.19 19.90 13.63
C ASN A 257 -12.88 19.51 12.93
N ASP A 258 -12.97 19.01 11.70
CA ASP A 258 -11.79 18.67 10.90
C ASP A 258 -10.95 19.93 10.72
N LYS A 259 -9.66 19.88 11.05
CA LYS A 259 -8.70 20.99 10.91
C LYS A 259 -7.72 20.79 9.76
N THR A 260 -7.87 19.71 8.99
CA THR A 260 -6.99 19.37 7.89
C THR A 260 -7.23 20.32 6.71
N LEU A 261 -6.14 20.86 6.14
CA LEU A 261 -6.10 21.48 4.82
C LEU A 261 -5.91 20.36 3.80
N SER A 262 -6.99 19.86 3.23
CA SER A 262 -6.99 18.83 2.18
C SER A 262 -8.20 18.94 1.27
N ILE A 263 -8.23 18.14 0.21
CA ILE A 263 -9.51 17.83 -0.45
C ILE A 263 -10.45 17.10 0.53
N PRO A 264 -11.77 17.10 0.29
CA PRO A 264 -12.74 16.41 1.14
C PRO A 264 -12.43 14.91 1.29
N LEU A 265 -12.61 14.37 2.51
CA LEU A 265 -12.31 12.97 2.81
C LEU A 265 -13.11 11.98 1.93
N ASN A 266 -14.37 12.27 1.64
CA ASN A 266 -15.18 11.44 0.75
C ASN A 266 -14.62 11.40 -0.68
N LYS A 267 -13.99 12.47 -1.17
CA LYS A 267 -13.29 12.47 -2.45
C LYS A 267 -12.05 11.58 -2.41
N ILE A 268 -11.30 11.63 -1.31
CA ILE A 268 -10.14 10.75 -1.07
C ILE A 268 -10.57 9.29 -1.09
N LEU A 269 -11.62 8.93 -0.36
CA LEU A 269 -12.12 7.55 -0.27
C LEU A 269 -12.74 7.04 -1.58
N ASN A 270 -13.15 7.93 -2.49
CA ASN A 270 -13.64 7.58 -3.82
C ASN A 270 -12.53 7.46 -4.88
N VAL A 271 -11.26 7.75 -4.55
CA VAL A 271 -10.16 7.57 -5.50
C VAL A 271 -10.04 6.08 -5.86
N PRO A 272 -10.06 5.69 -7.15
CA PRO A 272 -10.08 4.29 -7.58
C PRO A 272 -8.98 3.42 -6.99
N ILE A 273 -7.76 3.95 -6.89
CA ILE A 273 -6.62 3.24 -6.30
C ILE A 273 -6.11 4.02 -5.08
N ARG A 274 -6.15 3.41 -3.91
CA ARG A 274 -5.59 3.94 -2.66
C ARG A 274 -4.56 2.94 -2.18
N PHE A 275 -3.30 3.20 -2.49
CA PHE A 275 -2.18 2.29 -2.31
C PHE A 275 -1.41 2.63 -1.03
N ALA A 276 -1.47 1.76 -0.03
CA ALA A 276 -0.79 1.92 1.25
C ALA A 276 0.45 1.04 1.39
N ILE A 277 1.50 1.58 2.01
CA ILE A 277 2.70 0.82 2.38
C ILE A 277 2.92 0.92 3.89
N ILE A 278 2.93 -0.23 4.57
CA ILE A 278 3.04 -0.33 6.02
C ILE A 278 4.06 -1.40 6.38
N GLN A 279 5.22 -0.95 6.89
CA GLN A 279 6.40 -1.80 7.03
C GLN A 279 6.92 -2.00 8.46
N ARG A 280 6.23 -1.42 9.47
CA ARG A 280 6.67 -1.46 10.87
C ARG A 280 5.64 -2.22 11.71
N LYS A 281 6.07 -3.28 12.39
CA LYS A 281 5.21 -4.11 13.26
C LYS A 281 4.44 -3.29 14.30
N SER A 282 5.01 -2.19 14.80
CA SER A 282 4.33 -1.28 15.73
C SER A 282 3.05 -0.62 15.17
N LYS A 283 2.83 -0.68 13.85
CA LYS A 283 1.64 -0.14 13.18
C LYS A 283 0.56 -1.20 12.92
N TYR A 284 0.64 -2.39 13.50
CA TYR A 284 -0.32 -3.46 13.19
C TYR A 284 -1.78 -3.09 13.53
N GLN A 285 -2.05 -2.41 14.65
CA GLN A 285 -3.40 -1.94 14.98
C GLN A 285 -3.92 -0.91 13.96
N ALA A 286 -3.06 0.00 13.51
CA ALA A 286 -3.40 0.94 12.47
C ALA A 286 -3.73 0.22 11.16
N ALA A 287 -2.94 -0.79 10.78
CA ALA A 287 -3.18 -1.61 9.59
C ALA A 287 -4.49 -2.39 9.71
N LEU A 288 -4.77 -2.99 10.87
CA LEU A 288 -6.02 -3.71 11.14
C LEU A 288 -7.25 -2.81 11.01
N GLY A 289 -7.23 -1.64 11.64
CA GLY A 289 -8.32 -0.66 11.51
C GLY A 289 -8.50 -0.19 10.06
N ALA A 290 -7.41 0.00 9.32
CA ALA A 290 -7.48 0.40 7.92
C ALA A 290 -8.07 -0.69 7.01
N LEU A 291 -7.76 -1.96 7.28
CA LEU A 291 -8.34 -3.12 6.58
C LEU A 291 -9.84 -3.25 6.90
N ARG A 292 -10.23 -3.14 8.17
CA ARG A 292 -11.64 -3.20 8.60
C ARG A 292 -12.50 -2.08 8.00
N GLY A 293 -11.93 -0.89 7.83
CA GLY A 293 -12.62 0.25 7.24
C GLY A 293 -12.50 0.36 5.72
N SER A 294 -11.87 -0.60 5.03
CA SER A 294 -11.61 -0.54 3.58
C SER A 294 -10.99 0.80 3.12
N LEU A 295 -10.11 1.36 3.96
CA LEU A 295 -9.52 2.69 3.74
C LEU A 295 -8.61 2.71 2.50
N PHE A 296 -8.05 1.56 2.15
CA PHE A 296 -7.16 1.35 1.02
C PHE A 296 -7.72 0.27 0.11
N THR A 297 -7.40 0.34 -1.18
CA THR A 297 -7.70 -0.72 -2.16
C THR A 297 -6.53 -1.68 -2.30
N ASP A 298 -5.31 -1.17 -2.12
CA ASP A 298 -4.08 -1.89 -2.31
C ASP A 298 -3.18 -1.66 -1.09
N ILE A 299 -2.60 -2.73 -0.55
CA ILE A 299 -1.79 -2.63 0.67
C ILE A 299 -0.55 -3.53 0.59
N ILE A 300 0.61 -2.97 0.94
CA ILE A 300 1.84 -3.73 1.18
C ILE A 300 2.06 -3.79 2.69
N LEU A 301 2.19 -5.02 3.19
CA LEU A 301 2.48 -5.33 4.59
C LEU A 301 3.78 -6.13 4.70
N THR A 302 4.48 -6.00 5.83
CA THR A 302 5.43 -7.04 6.22
C THR A 302 4.70 -8.24 6.77
N GLU A 303 5.30 -9.42 6.60
CA GLU A 303 4.83 -10.69 7.18
C GLU A 303 4.58 -10.58 8.69
N SER A 304 5.45 -9.91 9.42
CA SER A 304 5.27 -9.66 10.86
C SER A 304 4.03 -8.83 11.23
N ILE A 305 3.50 -7.99 10.33
CA ILE A 305 2.22 -7.29 10.53
C ILE A 305 1.07 -8.23 10.16
N ALA A 306 1.16 -8.90 9.02
CA ALA A 306 0.14 -9.81 8.52
C ALA A 306 -0.16 -10.93 9.53
N LEU A 307 0.87 -11.60 10.06
CA LEU A 307 0.74 -12.63 11.10
C LEU A 307 0.00 -12.11 12.32
N ARG A 308 0.38 -10.91 12.79
CA ARG A 308 -0.23 -10.32 13.98
C ARG A 308 -1.71 -10.00 13.78
N ILE A 309 -2.07 -9.60 12.56
CA ILE A 309 -3.47 -9.35 12.18
C ILE A 309 -4.26 -10.66 12.16
N ILE A 310 -3.73 -11.70 11.52
CA ILE A 310 -4.38 -13.03 11.48
C ILE A 310 -4.56 -13.58 12.90
N GLU A 311 -3.55 -13.47 13.76
CA GLU A 311 -3.65 -13.87 15.18
C GLU A 311 -4.76 -13.14 15.95
N GLU A 312 -5.04 -11.87 15.64
CA GLU A 312 -6.05 -11.07 16.36
C GLU A 312 -7.46 -11.31 15.85
N ILE A 313 -7.63 -11.74 14.60
CA ILE A 313 -8.95 -12.01 14.01
C ILE A 313 -9.35 -13.49 14.04
N SER A 314 -8.41 -14.38 14.38
CA SER A 314 -8.66 -15.81 14.62
C SER A 314 -9.29 -16.03 15.99
#